data_AF-M0MJI7-F1
#
_entry.id   AF-M0MJI7-F1
#
_cell.length_a   1.000
_cell.length_b   1.000
_cell.length_c   1.000
_cell.angle_alpha   90.00
_cell.angle_beta   90.00
_cell.angle_gamma   90.00
#
_symmetry.space_group_name_H-M   'P 1'
#
loop_
_entity.id
_entity.type
_entity.pdbx_description
1 polymer ?
#
loop_
_entity_poly.entity_id
_entity_poly.type
_entity_poly.pdbx_seq_one_letter_code
_entity_poly.pdbx_strand_id
1 'polypeptide(L)' 'MPVPGYDPDDLDSELEGKLTDDEIRDRLNDEEYERYENGESLVGLLDEDELDDLLDDT' A
#
# COMPACT_ATOMS: atom_id res chain seq x y z
N MET A 1 13.09 -3.47 3.38
CA MET A 1 14.06 -3.59 2.25
C MET A 1 13.23 -3.53 0.97
N PRO A 2 13.75 -3.08 -0.20
CA PRO A 2 12.96 -3.12 -1.42
C PRO A 2 12.62 -4.57 -1.77
N VAL A 3 11.34 -4.84 -1.97
CA VAL A 3 10.83 -6.15 -2.39
C VAL A 3 11.49 -6.50 -3.74
N PRO A 4 12.25 -7.61 -3.87
CA PRO A 4 13.02 -7.88 -5.08
C PRO A 4 12.10 -8.23 -6.26
N GLY A 5 11.76 -7.24 -7.10
CA GLY A 5 11.03 -7.47 -8.35
C GLY A 5 10.10 -6.35 -8.80
N TYR A 6 9.70 -5.45 -7.91
CA TYR A 6 8.77 -4.36 -8.20
C TYR A 6 9.43 -2.99 -7.96
N ASP A 7 9.24 -2.05 -8.89
CA ASP A 7 9.52 -0.63 -8.65
C ASP A 7 8.46 -0.12 -7.65
N PRO A 8 8.80 0.65 -6.60
CA PRO A 8 7.82 1.23 -5.68
C PRO A 8 6.64 1.90 -6.38
N ASP A 9 6.85 2.55 -7.53
CA ASP A 9 5.78 3.22 -8.29
C ASP A 9 4.80 2.21 -8.93
N ASP A 10 5.30 1.08 -9.42
CA ASP A 10 4.45 0.02 -10.01
C ASP A 10 3.67 -0.72 -8.91
N LEU A 11 4.30 -0.93 -7.75
CA LEU A 11 3.70 -1.59 -6.61
C LEU A 11 2.55 -0.78 -6.02
N ASP A 12 2.74 0.53 -5.88
CA ASP A 12 1.70 1.46 -5.44
C ASP A 12 0.47 1.39 -6.34
N SER A 13 0.68 1.48 -7.65
CA SER A 13 -0.39 1.40 -8.66
C SER A 13 -1.14 0.05 -8.60
N GLU A 14 -0.44 -1.05 -8.30
CA GLU A 14 -1.05 -2.36 -8.14
C GLU A 14 -1.88 -2.46 -6.87
N LEU A 15 -1.39 -1.91 -5.75
CA LEU A 15 -2.10 -1.86 -4.47
C LEU A 15 -3.37 -1.01 -4.58
N GLU A 16 -3.30 0.17 -5.20
CA GLU A 16 -4.47 1.02 -5.47
C GLU A 16 -5.48 0.34 -6.40
N GLY A 17 -5.02 -0.52 -7.31
CA GLY A 17 -5.88 -1.31 -8.18
C GLY A 17 -6.53 -2.52 -7.49
N LYS A 18 -5.89 -3.07 -6.46
CA LYS A 18 -6.34 -4.24 -5.70
C LYS A 18 -7.24 -3.87 -4.53
N LEU A 19 -6.91 -2.78 -3.84
CA LEU A 19 -7.58 -2.32 -2.62
C LEU A 19 -8.67 -1.31 -2.95
N THR A 20 -9.79 -1.42 -2.23
CA THR A 20 -10.81 -0.37 -2.20
C THR A 20 -10.46 0.70 -1.18
N ASP A 21 -11.01 1.92 -1.33
CA ASP A 21 -10.82 3.02 -0.37
C ASP A 21 -11.15 2.59 1.07
N ASP A 22 -12.20 1.77 1.25
CA ASP A 22 -12.60 1.21 2.55
C ASP A 22 -11.52 0.28 3.12
N GLU A 23 -10.91 -0.58 2.29
CA GLU A 23 -9.84 -1.50 2.71
C GLU A 23 -8.52 -0.79 2.99
N ILE A 24 -8.23 0.30 2.25
CA ILE A 24 -7.11 1.20 2.56
C ILE A 24 -7.37 1.85 3.91
N ARG A 25 -8.58 2.33 4.15
CA ARG A 25 -8.95 3.01 5.40
C ARG A 25 -8.92 2.10 6.62
N ASP A 26 -9.24 0.82 6.45
CA ASP A 26 -9.19 -0.19 7.52
C ASP A 26 -7.74 -0.59 7.87
N ARG A 27 -6.80 -0.49 6.92
CA ARG A 27 -5.37 -0.78 7.12
C ARG A 27 -4.61 0.42 7.66
N LEU A 28 -4.89 1.61 7.13
CA LEU A 28 -4.21 2.84 7.52
C LEU A 28 -4.87 3.47 8.76
N ASN A 29 -4.04 3.97 9.66
CA ASN A 29 -4.52 4.84 10.74
C ASN A 29 -4.93 6.23 10.21
N ASP A 30 -5.58 7.03 11.06
CA ASP A 30 -6.09 8.36 10.66
C ASP A 30 -5.01 9.28 10.07
N GLU A 31 -3.78 9.19 10.57
CA GLU A 31 -2.65 10.02 10.13
C GLU A 31 -2.04 9.51 8.81
N GLU A 32 -1.93 8.20 8.66
CA GLU A 32 -1.48 7.55 7.42
C GLU A 32 -2.48 7.74 6.29
N TYR A 33 -3.77 7.65 6.59
CA TYR A 33 -4.82 7.89 5.61
C TYR A 33 -4.82 9.35 5.12
N GLU A 34 -4.60 10.31 6.03
CA GLU A 34 -4.41 11.71 5.62
C GLU A 34 -3.20 11.87 4.69
N ARG A 35 -2.09 11.17 4.97
CA ARG A 35 -0.91 11.19 4.10
C ARG A 35 -1.18 10.57 2.73
N TYR A 36 -1.90 9.44 2.70
CA TYR A 36 -2.37 8.82 1.47
C TYR A 36 -3.21 9.80 0.63
N GLU A 37 -4.17 10.49 1.23
CA GLU A 37 -4.97 11.52 0.54
C GLU A 37 -4.14 12.72 0.06
N ASN A 38 -2.99 12.98 0.67
CA ASN A 38 -2.04 14.00 0.22
C ASN A 38 -1.10 13.51 -0.90
N GLY A 39 -1.25 12.26 -1.36
CA GLY A 39 -0.49 11.66 -2.46
C GLY A 39 0.77 10.94 -2.01
N GLU A 40 0.84 10.51 -0.74
CA GLU A 40 1.88 9.59 -0.29
C GLU A 40 1.53 8.14 -0.71
N SER A 41 2.53 7.42 -1.19
CA SER A 41 2.35 6.05 -1.70
C SER A 41 2.01 5.07 -0.57
N LEU A 42 1.11 4.12 -0.86
CA LEU A 42 0.77 2.99 0.03
C LEU A 42 2.01 2.17 0.40
N VAL A 43 3.00 2.05 -0.49
CA VAL A 43 4.27 1.34 -0.21
C VAL A 43 5.11 2.04 0.86
N GLY A 44 4.93 3.36 1.00
CA GLY A 44 5.57 4.16 2.05
C GLY A 44 4.80 4.18 3.37
N LEU A 45 3.52 3.81 3.35
CA LEU A 45 2.62 3.84 4.50
C LEU A 45 2.39 2.46 5.11
N LEU A 46 2.34 1.42 4.28
CA LEU A 46 2.18 0.03 4.68
C LEU A 46 3.51 -0.60 5.04
N ASP A 47 3.50 -1.47 6.04
CA ASP A 47 4.67 -2.22 6.45
C ASP A 47 4.98 -3.37 5.47
N GLU A 48 6.22 -3.86 5.51
CA GLU A 48 6.69 -4.95 4.63
C GLU A 48 5.84 -6.22 4.78
N ASP A 49 5.38 -6.54 6.00
CA ASP A 49 4.53 -7.70 6.28
C ASP A 49 3.12 -7.54 5.64
N GLU A 50 2.54 -6.33 5.69
CA GLU A 50 1.22 -6.05 5.10
C GLU A 50 1.27 -6.08 3.58
N LEU A 51 2.37 -5.57 3.01
CA LEU A 51 2.62 -5.62 1.58
C LEU A 51 2.78 -7.07 1.10
N ASP A 52 3.51 -7.91 1.83
CA ASP A 52 3.68 -9.33 1.47
C ASP A 52 2.32 -10.05 1.48
N ASP A 53 1.50 -9.85 2.52
CA ASP A 53 0.14 -10.43 2.61
C ASP A 53 -0.76 -10.01 1.43
N LEU A 54 -0.64 -8.76 0.95
CA LEU A 54 -1.44 -8.24 -0.18
C LEU A 54 -0.95 -8.72 -1.55
N LEU A 55 0.33 -9.08 -1.65
CA LEU A 55 0.95 -9.54 -2.89
C LEU A 55 0.90 -11.06 -3.02
N ASP A 56 0.91 -11.80 -1.91
CA ASP A 56 0.88 -13.26 -1.87
C ASP A 56 -0.54 -13.84 -2.07
N ASP A 57 -1.61 -13.05 -1.90
CA ASP A 57 -3.01 -13.49 -2.14
C ASP A 57 -3.36 -13.59 -3.64
N THR A 58 -2.58 -14.36 -4.41
CA THR A 58 -2.76 -14.64 -5.85
C THR A 58 -2.98 -16.10 -6.19
#